data_AF-A0A519MB37-F1
#
_entry.id   AF-A0A519MB37-F1
#
_cell.length_a   1.000
_cell.length_b   1.000
_cell.length_c   1.000
_cell.angle_alpha   90.00
_cell.angle_beta   90.00
_cell.angle_gamma   90.00
#
_symmetry.space_group_name_H-M   'P 1'
#
loop_
_entity.id
_entity.type
_entity.pdbx_description
1 polymer ?
#
loop_
_entity_poly.entity_id
_entity_poly.type
_entity_poly.pdbx_seq_one_letter_code
_entity_poly.pdbx_strand_id
1 'polypeptide(L)'
;MMENVLPGATAPYSALFYAAIPGLPFLGFLLNGLLNRKLSGTVAGLIGSATVLGSFLLSLTLFMGFKYQYTVQLFDWISVGSLQIPFGYQIDQLSLIMLLLITGVGFLIHVYSIGYMGHDENAGKFFSFLNLFVFSMLILVMGSNFVILFIGWEGVGLCSYLLIGFWNKHTNYNNAAKKAFIINRIGDLGFLLGIFLIYLTFNSVQYGEVF
;
A
#
# COMPACT_ATOMS: atom_id res chain seq x y z
N MET A 1 12.79 -6.02 -30.34
CA MET A 1 12.83 -4.61 -29.91
C MET A 1 13.26 -4.64 -28.46
N MET A 2 14.58 -4.64 -28.24
CA MET A 2 15.20 -4.81 -26.92
C MET A 2 15.09 -3.49 -26.18
N GLU A 3 14.31 -3.45 -25.11
CA GLU A 3 14.38 -2.35 -24.14
C GLU A 3 15.73 -2.47 -23.44
N ASN A 4 16.67 -1.64 -23.90
CA ASN A 4 17.93 -1.41 -23.20
C ASN A 4 17.60 -0.85 -21.82
N VAL A 5 17.71 -1.69 -20.80
CA VAL A 5 17.91 -1.28 -19.40
C VAL A 5 19.12 -0.34 -19.42
N LEU A 6 18.87 0.97 -19.30
CA LEU A 6 19.94 1.96 -19.26
C LEU A 6 20.76 1.71 -17.98
N PRO A 7 22.06 1.38 -18.09
CA PRO A 7 22.94 1.35 -16.93
C PRO A 7 23.07 2.79 -16.43
N GLY A 8 22.61 3.06 -15.21
CA GLY A 8 22.70 4.38 -14.58
C GLY A 8 21.42 5.23 -14.63
N ALA A 9 20.25 4.63 -14.85
CA ALA A 9 18.95 5.25 -14.57
C ALA A 9 18.81 5.60 -13.08
N THR A 10 19.41 6.71 -12.65
CA THR A 10 19.32 7.19 -11.28
C THR A 10 17.90 7.69 -11.03
N ALA A 11 17.33 7.29 -9.90
CA ALA A 11 16.07 7.85 -9.42
C ALA A 11 16.19 9.39 -9.40
N PRO A 12 15.28 10.13 -10.06
CA PRO A 12 15.38 11.59 -10.14
C PRO A 12 15.14 12.28 -8.79
N TYR A 13 14.57 11.57 -7.82
CA TYR A 13 14.28 12.07 -6.48
C TYR A 13 15.01 11.26 -5.40
N SER A 14 15.08 11.81 -4.19
CA SER A 14 15.66 11.11 -3.04
C SER A 14 14.82 9.89 -2.60
N ALA A 15 15.42 8.90 -1.96
CA ALA A 15 14.71 7.74 -1.39
C ALA A 15 13.54 8.15 -0.45
N LEU A 16 13.72 9.23 0.32
CA LEU A 16 12.69 9.78 1.22
C LEU A 16 11.44 10.22 0.46
N PHE A 17 11.59 10.74 -0.76
CA PHE A 17 10.47 11.17 -1.59
C PHE A 17 9.56 9.97 -1.93
N TYR A 18 10.15 8.85 -2.33
CA TYR A 18 9.38 7.64 -2.64
C TYR A 18 8.76 7.03 -1.39
N ALA A 19 9.49 7.03 -0.26
CA ALA A 19 8.97 6.57 1.02
C ALA A 19 7.81 7.45 1.54
N ALA A 20 7.78 8.74 1.20
CA ALA A 20 6.71 9.65 1.62
C ALA A 20 5.36 9.32 0.95
N ILE A 21 5.34 8.72 -0.23
CA ILE A 21 4.09 8.37 -0.94
C ILE A 21 3.21 7.44 -0.09
N PRO A 22 3.68 6.25 0.35
CA PRO A 22 2.97 5.43 1.32
C PRO A 22 3.14 5.96 2.77
N GLY A 23 4.20 6.71 3.06
CA GLY A 23 4.43 7.28 4.39
C GLY A 23 3.34 8.25 4.83
N LEU A 24 2.80 9.08 3.94
CA LEU A 24 1.77 10.06 4.29
C LEU A 24 0.45 9.39 4.77
N PRO A 25 -0.16 8.41 4.07
CA PRO A 25 -1.34 7.72 4.54
C PRO A 25 -1.04 6.92 5.81
N PHE A 26 0.17 6.37 5.95
CA PHE A 26 0.58 5.72 7.20
C PHE A 26 0.63 6.70 8.38
N LEU A 27 1.15 7.92 8.19
CA LEU A 27 1.08 8.98 9.19
C LEU A 27 -0.38 9.33 9.52
N GLY A 28 -1.25 9.42 8.52
CA GLY A 28 -2.68 9.63 8.74
C GLY A 28 -3.33 8.48 9.52
N PHE A 29 -2.94 7.23 9.29
CA PHE A 29 -3.36 6.06 10.07
C PHE A 29 -2.97 6.22 11.54
N LEU A 30 -1.70 6.58 11.81
CA LEU A 30 -1.19 6.76 13.17
C LEU A 30 -1.89 7.93 13.88
N LEU A 31 -2.02 9.08 13.22
CA LEU A 31 -2.68 10.26 13.80
C LEU A 31 -4.14 9.96 14.16
N ASN A 32 -4.92 9.42 13.23
CA ASN A 32 -6.33 9.09 13.46
C ASN A 32 -6.51 7.91 14.42
N GLY A 33 -5.58 6.96 14.45
CA GLY A 33 -5.61 5.80 15.34
C GLY A 33 -5.30 6.18 16.79
N LEU A 34 -4.23 6.95 17.01
CA LEU A 34 -3.78 7.38 18.33
C LEU A 34 -4.70 8.45 18.94
N LEU A 35 -5.27 9.33 18.11
CA LEU A 35 -6.15 10.41 18.55
C LEU A 35 -7.64 10.10 18.38
N ASN A 36 -8.01 8.88 17.99
CA ASN A 36 -9.37 8.44 17.62
C ASN A 36 -10.51 9.14 18.39
N ARG A 37 -10.66 8.87 19.71
CA ARG A 37 -11.76 9.41 20.54
C ARG A 37 -11.58 10.88 20.93
N LYS A 38 -10.45 11.49 20.58
CA LYS A 38 -10.15 12.91 20.86
C LYS A 38 -10.46 13.81 19.67
N LEU A 39 -10.61 13.24 18.46
CA LEU A 39 -10.92 13.99 17.24
C LEU A 39 -12.40 13.88 16.91
N SER A 40 -12.99 14.96 16.40
CA SER A 40 -14.30 14.89 15.75
C SER A 40 -14.18 14.13 14.42
N GLY A 41 -15.27 13.52 13.97
CA GLY A 41 -15.28 12.78 12.69
C GLY A 41 -14.84 13.63 11.50
N THR A 42 -15.19 14.92 11.49
CA THR A 42 -14.74 15.88 10.48
C THR A 42 -13.24 16.11 10.52
N VAL A 43 -12.63 16.30 11.70
CA VAL A 43 -11.18 16.52 11.81
C VAL A 43 -10.41 15.26 11.43
N ALA A 44 -10.85 14.09 11.90
CA ALA A 44 -10.22 12.82 11.52
C ALA A 44 -10.28 12.58 10.00
N GLY A 45 -11.44 12.90 9.40
CA GLY A 45 -11.63 12.78 7.96
C GLY A 45 -10.83 13.80 7.14
N LEU A 46 -10.66 15.03 7.64
CA LEU A 46 -9.78 16.03 7.03
C LEU A 46 -8.32 15.60 7.08
N ILE A 47 -7.85 15.11 8.23
CA ILE A 47 -6.48 14.57 8.36
C ILE A 47 -6.27 13.40 7.39
N GLY A 48 -7.22 12.46 7.35
CA GLY A 48 -7.14 11.31 6.45
C GLY A 48 -7.09 11.72 4.99
N SER A 49 -8.06 12.53 4.56
CA SER A 49 -8.14 13.06 3.20
C SER A 49 -6.88 13.84 2.80
N ALA A 50 -6.37 14.71 3.67
CA ALA A 50 -5.19 15.53 3.39
C ALA A 50 -3.93 14.67 3.18
N THR A 51 -3.76 13.62 3.98
CA THR A 51 -2.61 12.71 3.82
C THR A 51 -2.65 11.95 2.50
N VAL A 52 -3.82 11.46 2.09
CA VAL A 52 -3.99 10.76 0.82
C VAL A 52 -3.87 11.71 -0.38
N LEU A 53 -4.36 12.95 -0.25
CA LEU A 53 -4.16 14.00 -1.25
C LEU A 53 -2.68 14.34 -1.42
N GLY A 54 -1.92 14.41 -0.32
CA GLY A 54 -0.47 14.58 -0.38
C GLY A 54 0.21 13.49 -1.20
N SER A 55 -0.16 12.22 -0.97
CA SER A 55 0.33 11.10 -1.79
C SER A 55 -0.08 11.19 -3.25
N PHE A 56 -1.30 11.66 -3.54
CA PHE A 56 -1.74 11.89 -4.91
C PHE A 56 -0.89 12.93 -5.62
N LEU A 57 -0.61 14.07 -4.96
CA LEU A 57 0.23 15.13 -5.53
C LEU A 57 1.66 14.62 -5.80
N LEU A 58 2.25 13.87 -4.85
CA LEU A 58 3.57 13.25 -5.07
C LEU A 58 3.54 12.25 -6.24
N SER A 59 2.50 11.41 -6.31
CA SER A 59 2.31 10.46 -7.41
C SER A 59 2.13 11.17 -8.76
N LEU A 60 1.44 12.31 -8.78
CA LEU A 60 1.27 13.14 -9.97
C LEU A 60 2.59 13.75 -10.43
N THR A 61 3.43 14.21 -9.50
CA THR A 61 4.77 14.69 -9.85
C THR A 61 5.68 13.58 -10.40
N LEU A 62 5.55 12.34 -9.91
CA LEU A 62 6.23 11.19 -10.52
C LEU A 62 5.72 10.93 -11.94
N PHE A 63 4.41 10.91 -12.14
CA PHE A 63 3.79 10.66 -13.44
C PHE A 63 4.21 11.69 -14.48
N MET A 64 4.18 12.99 -14.14
CA MET A 64 4.60 14.07 -15.05
C MET A 64 6.10 14.03 -15.37
N GLY A 65 6.93 13.55 -14.45
CA GLY A 65 8.38 13.45 -14.62
C GLY A 65 8.87 12.11 -15.19
N PHE A 66 7.97 11.17 -15.47
CA PHE A 66 8.34 9.82 -15.87
C PHE A 66 8.90 9.78 -17.30
N LYS A 67 10.06 9.12 -17.46
CA LYS A 67 10.76 8.99 -18.75
C LYS A 67 11.11 7.55 -19.08
N TYR A 68 11.51 6.78 -18.08
CA TYR A 68 11.92 5.39 -18.18
C TYR A 68 11.59 4.68 -16.86
N GLN A 69 11.48 3.36 -16.91
CA GLN A 69 11.32 2.52 -15.72
C GLN A 69 12.62 2.47 -14.92
N TYR A 70 12.50 2.51 -13.59
CA TYR A 70 13.64 2.37 -12.68
C TYR A 70 13.21 1.78 -11.33
N THR A 71 14.19 1.26 -10.59
CA THR A 71 13.99 0.72 -9.24
C THR A 71 14.74 1.59 -8.23
N VAL A 72 14.11 1.83 -7.08
CA VAL A 72 14.66 2.59 -5.96
C VAL A 72 14.80 1.66 -4.77
N GLN A 73 16.02 1.40 -4.33
CA GLN A 73 16.28 0.66 -3.10
C GLN A 73 16.23 1.62 -1.91
N LEU A 74 15.41 1.30 -0.91
CA LEU A 74 15.33 2.08 0.32
C LEU A 74 16.33 1.59 1.36
N PHE A 75 16.34 0.29 1.63
CA PHE A 75 17.24 -0.38 2.57
C PHE A 75 17.29 -1.88 2.31
N ASP A 76 18.30 -2.56 2.84
CA ASP A 76 18.39 -4.03 2.80
C ASP A 76 17.48 -4.64 3.86
N TRP A 77 16.54 -5.48 3.43
CA TRP A 77 15.53 -6.03 4.33
C TRP A 77 15.84 -7.45 4.80
N ILE A 78 16.07 -8.37 3.86
CA ILE A 78 16.42 -9.75 4.17
C ILE A 78 17.74 -10.09 3.47
N SER A 79 18.74 -10.46 4.26
CA SER A 79 20.04 -10.90 3.77
C SER A 79 20.42 -12.20 4.49
N VAL A 80 20.27 -13.33 3.80
CA VAL A 80 20.58 -14.65 4.36
C VAL A 80 21.39 -15.46 3.35
N GLY A 81 22.68 -15.66 3.63
CA GLY A 81 23.58 -16.34 2.71
C GLY A 81 23.67 -15.59 1.36
N SER A 82 23.26 -16.26 0.28
CA SER A 82 23.18 -15.68 -1.06
C SER A 82 21.86 -14.97 -1.36
N LEU A 83 20.83 -15.13 -0.51
CA LEU A 83 19.53 -14.50 -0.72
C LEU A 83 19.59 -13.04 -0.25
N GLN A 84 19.45 -12.11 -1.19
CA GLN A 84 19.33 -10.68 -0.93
C GLN A 84 17.98 -10.19 -1.44
N ILE A 85 17.14 -9.72 -0.52
CA ILE A 85 15.84 -9.13 -0.83
C ILE A 85 15.88 -7.69 -0.31
N PRO A 86 16.14 -6.71 -1.19
CA PRO A 86 16.07 -5.31 -0.81
C PRO A 86 14.61 -4.90 -0.59
N PHE A 87 14.39 -3.98 0.35
CA PHE A 87 13.16 -3.21 0.36
C PHE A 87 13.30 -2.11 -0.69
N GLY A 88 12.67 -2.32 -1.83
CA GLY A 88 12.73 -1.39 -2.95
C GLY A 88 11.38 -1.14 -3.57
N TYR A 89 11.31 -0.05 -4.32
CA TYR A 89 10.17 0.31 -5.13
C TYR A 89 10.52 0.29 -6.61
N GLN A 90 9.66 -0.35 -7.40
CA GLN A 90 9.72 -0.28 -8.85
C GLN A 90 8.76 0.81 -9.33
N ILE A 91 9.28 1.72 -10.15
CA ILE A 91 8.51 2.78 -10.79
C ILE A 91 8.51 2.52 -12.29
N ASP A 92 7.35 2.14 -12.80
CA ASP A 92 7.05 1.83 -14.19
C ASP A 92 5.68 2.44 -14.58
N GLN A 93 5.27 2.26 -15.83
CA GLN A 93 4.01 2.81 -16.32
C GLN A 93 2.80 2.27 -15.55
N LEU A 94 2.83 0.98 -15.18
CA LEU A 94 1.72 0.32 -14.51
C LEU A 94 1.57 0.83 -13.06
N SER A 95 2.65 0.80 -12.29
CA SER A 95 2.69 1.30 -10.92
C SER A 95 2.27 2.77 -10.84
N LEU A 96 2.68 3.62 -11.79
CA LEU A 96 2.26 5.03 -11.81
C LEU A 96 0.75 5.20 -12.03
N ILE A 97 0.17 4.47 -12.98
CA ILE A 97 -1.29 4.51 -13.21
C ILE A 97 -2.02 4.02 -11.95
N MET A 98 -1.53 2.95 -11.33
CA MET A 98 -2.10 2.41 -10.10
C MET A 98 -1.97 3.38 -8.93
N LEU A 99 -0.83 4.07 -8.78
CA LEU A 99 -0.63 5.10 -7.76
C LEU A 99 -1.66 6.22 -7.89
N LEU A 100 -1.86 6.76 -9.10
CA LEU A 100 -2.85 7.80 -9.35
C LEU A 100 -4.28 7.32 -9.08
N LEU A 101 -4.61 6.09 -9.48
CA LEU A 101 -5.92 5.50 -9.25
C LEU A 101 -6.19 5.31 -7.75
N ILE A 102 -5.26 4.67 -7.04
CA ILE A 102 -5.40 4.35 -5.61
C ILE A 102 -5.49 5.65 -4.79
N THR A 103 -4.61 6.61 -5.04
CA THR A 103 -4.61 7.87 -4.28
C THR A 103 -5.74 8.80 -4.70
N GLY A 104 -6.09 8.87 -5.99
CA GLY A 104 -7.17 9.71 -6.51
C GLY A 104 -8.56 9.21 -6.10
N VAL A 105 -8.88 7.96 -6.41
CA VAL A 105 -10.14 7.33 -5.97
C VAL A 105 -10.17 7.21 -4.44
N GLY A 106 -9.04 6.87 -3.82
CA GLY A 106 -8.90 6.82 -2.36
C GLY A 106 -9.23 8.16 -1.71
N PHE A 107 -8.75 9.28 -2.26
CA PHE A 107 -9.09 10.62 -1.78
C PHE A 107 -10.60 10.91 -1.87
N LEU A 108 -11.23 10.58 -3.01
CA LEU A 108 -12.68 10.76 -3.17
C LEU A 108 -13.49 9.94 -2.17
N ILE A 109 -13.07 8.69 -1.93
CA ILE A 109 -13.67 7.84 -0.89
C ILE A 109 -13.52 8.50 0.48
N HIS A 110 -12.35 9.04 0.82
CA HIS A 110 -12.15 9.73 2.10
C HIS A 110 -13.08 10.94 2.26
N VAL A 111 -13.18 11.79 1.25
CA VAL A 111 -14.06 12.98 1.27
C VAL A 111 -15.52 12.56 1.44
N TYR A 112 -15.98 11.55 0.71
CA TYR A 112 -17.32 10.99 0.86
C TYR A 112 -17.55 10.44 2.27
N SER A 113 -16.57 9.72 2.83
CA SER A 113 -16.64 9.15 4.17
C SER A 113 -16.78 10.20 5.28
N ILE A 114 -16.39 11.46 5.06
CA ILE A 114 -16.57 12.54 6.06
C ILE A 114 -18.06 12.74 6.35
N GLY A 115 -18.88 12.82 5.30
CA GLY A 115 -20.32 12.96 5.44
C GLY A 115 -20.97 11.69 5.97
N TYR A 116 -20.56 10.54 5.43
CA TYR A 116 -21.13 9.24 5.80
C TYR A 116 -20.89 8.87 7.27
N MET A 117 -19.69 9.14 7.80
CA MET A 117 -19.31 8.83 9.19
C MET A 117 -19.58 9.97 10.17
N GLY A 118 -20.19 11.07 9.73
CA GLY A 118 -20.41 12.27 10.56
C GLY A 118 -21.22 12.02 11.84
N HIS A 119 -21.96 10.92 11.90
CA HIS A 119 -22.80 10.54 13.04
C HIS A 119 -22.20 9.46 13.96
N ASP A 120 -21.06 8.86 13.59
CA ASP A 120 -20.44 7.76 14.36
C ASP A 120 -19.30 8.27 15.25
N GLU A 121 -19.34 7.93 16.54
CA GLU A 121 -18.32 8.32 17.53
C GLU A 121 -16.93 7.71 17.26
N ASN A 122 -16.86 6.66 16.43
CA ASN A 122 -15.62 5.96 16.08
C ASN A 122 -15.12 6.32 14.68
N ALA A 123 -15.55 7.46 14.13
CA ALA A 123 -15.08 7.94 12.83
C ALA A 123 -13.54 8.00 12.73
N GLY A 124 -12.83 8.36 13.80
CA GLY A 124 -11.36 8.34 13.84
C GLY A 124 -10.76 6.96 13.54
N LYS A 125 -11.31 5.90 14.15
CA LYS A 125 -10.91 4.50 13.89
C LYS A 125 -11.17 4.10 12.45
N PHE A 126 -12.30 4.51 11.89
CA PHE A 126 -12.63 4.22 10.49
C PHE A 126 -11.62 4.86 9.53
N PHE A 127 -11.35 6.16 9.69
CA PHE A 127 -10.36 6.86 8.87
C PHE A 127 -8.94 6.33 9.07
N SER A 128 -8.61 5.86 10.28
CA SER A 128 -7.35 5.16 10.52
C SER A 128 -7.25 3.90 9.66
N PHE A 129 -8.25 3.03 9.69
CA PHE A 129 -8.26 1.80 8.87
C PHE A 129 -8.27 2.08 7.37
N LEU A 130 -8.99 3.11 6.93
CA LEU A 130 -9.04 3.51 5.52
C LEU A 130 -7.66 4.01 5.03
N ASN A 131 -6.95 4.76 5.86
CA ASN A 131 -5.58 5.18 5.57
C ASN A 131 -4.59 4.01 5.55
N LEU A 132 -4.74 3.04 6.46
CA LEU A 132 -3.92 1.83 6.45
C LEU A 132 -4.16 0.97 5.20
N PHE A 133 -5.41 0.96 4.71
CA PHE A 133 -5.77 0.30 3.46
C PHE A 133 -5.05 0.95 2.27
N VAL A 134 -5.10 2.29 2.17
CA VAL A 134 -4.38 3.03 1.12
C VAL A 134 -2.88 2.77 1.22
N PHE A 135 -2.29 2.87 2.42
CA PHE A 135 -0.88 2.54 2.65
C PHE A 135 -0.51 1.14 2.11
N SER A 136 -1.28 0.12 2.49
CA SER A 136 -1.01 -1.27 2.09
C SER A 136 -1.12 -1.45 0.57
N MET A 137 -2.13 -0.83 -0.06
CA MET A 137 -2.28 -0.82 -1.52
C MET A 137 -1.10 -0.14 -2.22
N LEU A 138 -0.57 0.96 -1.67
CA LEU A 138 0.61 1.64 -2.23
C LEU A 138 1.87 0.78 -2.12
N ILE A 139 2.10 0.11 -0.99
CA ILE A 139 3.21 -0.85 -0.85
C ILE A 139 3.07 -2.00 -1.86
N LEU A 140 1.86 -2.51 -2.06
CA LEU A 140 1.57 -3.61 -2.98
C LEU A 140 1.98 -3.24 -4.41
N VAL A 141 1.58 -2.06 -4.90
CA VAL A 141 1.81 -1.66 -6.31
C VAL A 141 3.19 -1.08 -6.57
N MET A 142 3.86 -0.55 -5.53
CA MET A 142 5.21 -0.03 -5.67
C MET A 142 6.28 -1.10 -5.47
N GLY A 143 5.98 -2.27 -4.91
CA GLY A 143 7.00 -3.26 -4.56
C GLY A 143 7.91 -3.64 -5.72
N SER A 144 9.22 -3.75 -5.50
CA SER A 144 10.20 -4.11 -6.54
C SER A 144 10.44 -5.61 -6.70
N ASN A 145 9.78 -6.43 -5.89
CA ASN A 145 9.96 -7.88 -5.87
C ASN A 145 8.70 -8.56 -5.31
N PHE A 146 8.57 -9.86 -5.55
CA PHE A 146 7.39 -10.64 -5.15
C PHE A 146 7.15 -10.63 -3.62
N VAL A 147 8.20 -10.45 -2.82
CA VAL A 147 8.08 -10.45 -1.35
C VAL A 147 7.47 -9.15 -0.85
N ILE A 148 7.88 -7.99 -1.40
CA ILE A 148 7.26 -6.70 -1.05
C ILE A 148 5.80 -6.65 -1.52
N LEU A 149 5.51 -7.20 -2.71
CA LEU A 149 4.14 -7.33 -3.19
C LEU A 149 3.31 -8.17 -2.20
N PHE A 150 3.84 -9.30 -1.73
CA PHE A 150 3.16 -10.15 -0.74
C PHE A 150 2.90 -9.41 0.58
N ILE A 151 3.84 -8.58 1.06
CA ILE A 151 3.61 -7.76 2.26
C ILE A 151 2.47 -6.75 2.05
N GLY A 152 2.43 -6.08 0.91
CA GLY A 152 1.32 -5.20 0.57
C GLY A 152 0.00 -5.96 0.50
N TRP A 153 -0.01 -7.13 -0.12
CA TRP A 153 -1.15 -8.04 -0.24
C TRP A 153 -1.72 -8.46 1.12
N GLU A 154 -0.87 -8.91 2.04
CA GLU A 154 -1.23 -9.24 3.41
C GLU A 154 -1.83 -8.04 4.15
N GLY A 155 -1.23 -6.87 3.97
CA GLY A 155 -1.71 -5.61 4.53
C GLY A 155 -3.13 -5.28 4.05
N VAL A 156 -3.41 -5.44 2.77
CA VAL A 156 -4.74 -5.22 2.18
C VAL A 156 -5.76 -6.22 2.74
N GLY A 157 -5.39 -7.49 2.90
CA GLY A 157 -6.22 -8.51 3.54
C GLY A 157 -6.59 -8.16 4.98
N LEU A 158 -5.60 -7.74 5.78
CA LEU A 158 -5.80 -7.28 7.16
C LEU A 158 -6.71 -6.04 7.23
N CYS A 159 -6.46 -5.03 6.40
CA CYS A 159 -7.26 -3.81 6.38
C CYS A 159 -8.72 -4.09 6.00
N SER A 160 -8.94 -4.99 5.03
CA SER A 160 -10.27 -5.41 4.61
C SER A 160 -11.02 -6.09 5.75
N TYR A 161 -10.36 -6.96 6.51
CA TYR A 161 -10.93 -7.57 7.72
C TYR A 161 -11.35 -6.51 8.75
N LEU A 162 -10.48 -5.54 9.02
CA LEU A 162 -10.73 -4.47 9.99
C LEU A 162 -11.89 -3.55 9.58
N LEU A 163 -12.02 -3.24 8.29
CA LEU A 163 -13.09 -2.41 7.74
C LEU A 163 -14.43 -3.15 7.72
N ILE A 164 -14.48 -4.41 7.26
CA ILE A 164 -15.71 -5.21 7.27
C ILE A 164 -16.19 -5.45 8.71
N GLY A 165 -15.24 -5.72 9.62
CA GLY A 165 -15.50 -5.91 11.05
C GLY A 165 -15.62 -4.61 11.86
N PHE A 166 -15.77 -3.44 11.23
CA PHE A 166 -15.76 -2.16 11.92
C PHE A 166 -16.86 -2.08 13.01
N TRP A 167 -18.11 -2.39 12.67
CA TRP A 167 -19.23 -2.51 13.61
C TRP A 167 -19.27 -3.88 14.28
N ASN A 168 -18.21 -4.20 15.02
CA ASN A 168 -18.00 -5.49 15.67
C ASN A 168 -19.06 -5.88 16.74
N LYS A 169 -19.97 -4.98 17.10
CA LYS A 169 -21.10 -5.29 18.00
C LYS A 169 -22.11 -6.24 17.36
N HIS A 170 -22.20 -6.27 16.04
CA HIS A 170 -23.07 -7.20 15.31
C HIS A 170 -22.30 -8.47 14.93
N THR A 171 -22.76 -9.60 15.43
CA THR A 171 -22.16 -10.92 15.17
C THR A 171 -22.11 -11.26 13.69
N ASN A 172 -23.10 -10.83 12.90
CA ASN A 172 -23.13 -11.04 11.45
C ASN A 172 -21.96 -10.37 10.72
N TYR A 173 -21.58 -9.14 11.10
CA TYR A 173 -20.45 -8.44 10.48
C TYR A 173 -19.11 -9.07 10.87
N ASN A 174 -18.96 -9.51 12.13
CA ASN A 174 -17.77 -10.25 12.55
C ASN A 174 -17.63 -11.59 11.81
N ASN A 175 -18.74 -12.31 11.62
CA ASN A 175 -18.73 -13.57 10.89
C ASN A 175 -18.39 -13.36 9.41
N ALA A 176 -18.91 -12.30 8.79
CA ALA A 176 -18.54 -11.91 7.43
C ALA A 176 -17.05 -11.54 7.31
N ALA A 177 -16.53 -10.74 8.25
CA ALA A 177 -15.11 -10.38 8.30
C ALA A 177 -14.23 -11.62 8.43
N LYS A 178 -14.53 -12.52 9.37
CA LYS A 178 -13.80 -13.79 9.54
C LYS A 178 -13.83 -14.64 8.27
N LYS A 179 -14.99 -14.76 7.62
CA LYS A 179 -15.13 -15.51 6.38
C LYS A 179 -14.25 -14.92 5.28
N ALA A 180 -14.28 -13.60 5.09
CA ALA A 180 -13.44 -12.92 4.10
C ALA A 180 -11.94 -13.13 4.39
N PHE A 181 -11.53 -12.98 5.65
CA PHE A 181 -10.14 -13.15 6.06
C PHE A 181 -9.63 -14.58 5.86
N ILE A 182 -10.43 -15.59 6.20
CA ILE A 182 -10.05 -17.01 6.01
C ILE A 182 -9.89 -17.34 4.53
N ILE A 183 -10.82 -16.87 3.68
CA ILE A 183 -10.74 -17.11 2.23
C ILE A 183 -9.49 -16.42 1.65
N ASN A 184 -9.19 -15.18 2.09
CA ASN A 184 -7.96 -14.51 1.69
C ASN A 184 -6.72 -15.32 2.10
N ARG A 185 -6.72 -15.85 3.34
CA ARG A 185 -5.59 -16.62 3.87
C ARG A 185 -5.27 -17.88 3.10
N ILE A 186 -6.29 -18.54 2.56
CA ILE A 186 -6.09 -19.69 1.67
C ILE A 186 -5.42 -19.24 0.36
N GLY A 187 -5.81 -18.08 -0.18
CA GLY A 187 -5.14 -17.46 -1.32
C GLY A 187 -3.68 -17.11 -1.02
N ASP A 188 -3.40 -16.57 0.16
CA ASP A 188 -2.05 -16.19 0.60
C ASP A 188 -1.10 -17.40 0.63
N LEU A 189 -1.60 -18.59 1.01
CA LEU A 189 -0.83 -19.83 0.93
C LEU A 189 -0.46 -20.18 -0.51
N GLY A 190 -1.42 -20.05 -1.44
CA GLY A 190 -1.17 -20.26 -2.87
C GLY A 190 -0.16 -19.26 -3.43
N PHE A 191 -0.28 -17.99 -3.04
CA PHE A 191 0.68 -16.94 -3.38
C PHE A 191 2.09 -17.34 -2.90
N LEU A 192 2.23 -17.68 -1.62
CA LEU A 192 3.50 -18.00 -1.01
C LEU A 192 4.18 -19.21 -1.68
N LEU A 193 3.41 -20.25 -2.01
CA LEU A 193 3.90 -21.39 -2.79
C LEU A 193 4.41 -20.97 -4.16
N GLY A 194 3.72 -20.02 -4.82
CA GLY A 194 4.18 -19.42 -6.08
C GLY A 194 5.53 -18.71 -5.95
N ILE A 195 5.72 -17.91 -4.88
CA ILE A 195 7.00 -17.24 -4.61
C ILE A 195 8.11 -18.26 -4.40
N PHE A 196 7.86 -19.32 -3.63
CA PHE A 196 8.85 -20.39 -3.44
C PHE A 196 9.20 -21.10 -4.73
N LEU A 197 8.23 -21.37 -5.61
CA LEU A 197 8.49 -21.99 -6.91
C LEU A 197 9.32 -21.09 -7.82
N ILE A 198 9.02 -19.79 -7.86
CA ILE A 198 9.81 -18.80 -8.59
C ILE A 198 11.25 -18.79 -8.07
N TYR A 199 11.43 -18.71 -6.75
CA TYR A 199 12.77 -18.73 -6.16
C TYR A 199 13.54 -20.02 -6.46
N LEU A 200 12.91 -21.18 -6.38
CA LEU A 200 13.56 -22.46 -6.70
C LEU A 200 13.94 -22.59 -8.19
N THR A 201 13.22 -21.90 -9.08
CA THR A 201 13.43 -21.99 -10.53
C THR A 201 14.45 -20.96 -11.04
N PHE A 202 14.34 -19.71 -10.57
CA PHE A 202 15.14 -18.57 -11.05
C PHE A 202 16.23 -18.15 -10.07
N ASN A 203 16.26 -18.72 -8.86
CA ASN A 203 17.16 -18.36 -7.77
C ASN A 203 17.08 -16.87 -7.36
N SER A 204 15.94 -16.23 -7.67
CA SER A 204 15.67 -14.83 -7.39
C SER A 204 14.18 -14.58 -7.18
N VAL A 205 13.87 -13.48 -6.51
CA VAL A 205 12.50 -12.97 -6.32
C VAL A 205 12.32 -11.57 -6.90
N GLN A 206 13.35 -11.01 -7.53
CA GLN A 206 13.31 -9.68 -8.14
C GLN A 206 12.68 -9.76 -9.53
N TYR A 207 11.86 -8.78 -9.89
CA TYR A 207 11.16 -8.81 -11.17
C TYR A 207 12.11 -8.80 -12.37
N GLY A 208 13.14 -7.94 -12.34
CA GLY A 208 14.10 -7.82 -13.44
C GLY A 208 15.04 -9.02 -13.62
N GLU A 209 15.06 -9.98 -12.69
CA GLU A 209 15.81 -11.23 -12.85
C GLU A 209 14.90 -12.38 -13.34
N VAL A 210 13.59 -12.25 -13.16
CA VAL A 210 12.59 -13.26 -13.54
C VAL A 210 12.00 -13.00 -14.93
N PHE A 211 11.87 -11.73 -15.34
CA PHE A 211 11.33 -11.28 -16.62
C PHE A 211 12.38 -10.53 -17.43
#